data_AF-A0A955PW98-F1
#
_entry.id   AF-A0A955PW98-F1
#
_cell.length_a   1.000
_cell.length_b   1.000
_cell.length_c   1.000
_cell.angle_alpha   90.00
_cell.angle_beta   90.00
_cell.angle_gamma   90.00
#
_symmetry.space_group_name_H-M   'P 1'
#
loop_
_entity.id
_entity.type
_entity.pdbx_description
1 polymer ?
#
loop_
_entity_poly.entity_id
_entity_poly.type
_entity_poly.pdbx_seq_one_letter_code
_entity_poly.pdbx_strand_id
1 'polypeptide(L)'
;VVLISSKIQSGQKPDENRTPLERVLTNHQLTLLSYDVVADDRQAISSQLNTICETTAPHIILTLGGTGVRPTDWAPEATRDVIEKEIPGIGEAM
;
A
#
# COMPACT_ATOMS: atom_id res chain seq x y z
N VAL A 1 3.93 3.30 4.05
CA VAL A 1 3.84 2.71 2.68
C VAL A 1 3.56 1.24 2.84
N VAL A 2 2.65 0.68 2.05
CA VAL A 2 2.33 -0.76 2.07
C VAL A 2 2.60 -1.34 0.69
N LEU A 3 3.61 -2.20 0.58
CA LEU A 3 3.91 -2.97 -0.62
C LEU A 3 3.13 -4.29 -0.59
N ILE A 4 2.26 -4.50 -1.57
CA ILE A 4 1.42 -5.68 -1.70
C ILE A 4 2.08 -6.63 -2.68
N SER A 5 2.72 -7.68 -2.14
CA SER A 5 3.30 -8.77 -2.94
C SER A 5 3.65 -9.97 -2.06
N SER A 6 2.93 -11.08 -2.25
CA SER A 6 3.24 -12.37 -1.63
C SER A 6 4.65 -12.86 -1.98
N LYS A 7 5.12 -12.60 -3.22
CA LYS A 7 6.46 -13.01 -3.66
C LYS A 7 7.58 -12.26 -2.95
N ILE A 8 7.40 -10.97 -2.69
CA ILE A 8 8.39 -10.17 -1.97
C ILE A 8 8.32 -10.52 -0.48
N GLN A 9 7.11 -10.63 0.08
CA GLN A 9 6.90 -11.05 1.47
C GLN A 9 7.53 -12.42 1.76
N SER A 10 7.41 -13.38 0.85
CA SER A 10 7.98 -14.72 0.99
C SER A 10 9.45 -14.82 0.56
N GLY A 11 10.10 -13.71 0.18
CA GLY A 11 11.50 -13.69 -0.27
C GLY A 11 11.79 -14.34 -1.64
N GLN A 12 10.75 -14.65 -2.43
CA GLN A 12 10.90 -15.21 -3.79
C GLN A 12 11.30 -14.14 -4.82
N LYS A 13 11.09 -12.86 -4.50
CA LYS A 13 11.49 -11.72 -5.34
C LYS A 13 12.10 -10.62 -4.45
N PRO A 14 13.23 -10.00 -4.83
CA PRO A 14 13.75 -8.84 -4.09
C PRO A 14 12.81 -7.63 -4.22
N ASP A 15 12.83 -6.77 -3.20
CA ASP A 15 12.14 -5.48 -3.28
C ASP A 15 13.02 -4.42 -3.95
N GLU A 16 12.63 -4.04 -5.16
CA GLU A 16 13.30 -3.00 -5.95
C GLU A 16 12.56 -1.65 -5.87
N ASN A 17 11.41 -1.58 -5.18
CA ASN A 17 10.54 -0.41 -5.16
C ASN A 17 10.96 0.62 -4.10
N ARG A 18 11.57 0.16 -3.01
CA ARG A 18 11.88 1.01 -1.85
C ARG A 18 12.80 2.18 -2.19
N THR A 19 13.93 1.91 -2.85
CA THR A 19 14.91 2.96 -3.17
C THR A 19 14.37 4.04 -4.11
N PRO A 20 13.69 3.72 -5.23
CA PRO A 20 13.02 4.73 -6.05
C PRO A 20 11.96 5.52 -5.27
N LEU A 21 11.18 4.85 -4.43
CA LEU A 21 10.13 5.51 -3.64
C LEU A 21 10.71 6.52 -2.65
N GLU A 22 11.73 6.14 -1.88
CA GLU A 22 12.37 7.04 -0.91
C GLU A 22 12.91 8.31 -1.58
N ARG A 23 13.40 8.21 -2.83
CA ARG A 23 13.82 9.37 -3.63
C ARG A 23 12.65 10.29 -3.97
N VAL A 24 11.53 9.73 -4.43
CA VAL A 24 10.32 10.51 -4.74
C VAL A 24 9.80 11.21 -3.50
N LEU A 25 9.68 10.50 -2.37
CA LEU A 25 9.22 11.08 -1.11
C LEU A 25 10.12 12.24 -0.67
N THR A 26 11.44 12.07 -0.73
CA THR A 26 12.41 13.12 -0.40
C THR A 26 12.23 14.35 -1.29
N ASN A 27 12.05 14.17 -2.59
CA ASN A 27 11.86 15.27 -3.55
C ASN A 27 10.58 16.08 -3.27
N HIS A 28 9.55 15.43 -2.72
CA HIS A 28 8.28 16.07 -2.34
C HIS A 28 8.23 16.49 -0.86
N GLN A 29 9.35 16.48 -0.14
CA GLN A 29 9.43 16.80 1.29
C GLN A 29 8.49 15.93 2.17
N LEU A 30 8.25 14.70 1.75
CA LEU A 30 7.49 13.70 2.50
C LEU A 30 8.43 12.86 3.36
N THR A 31 8.03 12.60 4.61
CA THR A 31 8.76 11.71 5.52
C THR A 31 8.16 10.32 5.49
N LEU A 32 8.98 9.30 5.25
CA LEU A 32 8.57 7.90 5.32
C LEU A 32 8.54 7.44 6.78
N LEU A 33 7.33 7.24 7.34
CA LEU A 33 7.16 6.76 8.71
C LEU A 33 7.29 5.22 8.83
N SER A 34 6.74 4.48 7.86
CA SER A 34 6.80 3.02 7.79
C SER A 34 6.83 2.52 6.35
N TYR A 35 7.43 1.34 6.15
CA TYR A 35 7.42 0.62 4.90
C TYR A 35 7.20 -0.87 5.18
N ASP A 36 5.97 -1.33 4.94
CA ASP A 36 5.52 -2.67 5.28
C ASP A 36 5.27 -3.48 4.00
N VAL A 37 5.58 -4.79 4.03
CA VAL A 37 5.30 -5.71 2.92
C VAL A 37 4.23 -6.71 3.35
N VAL A 38 3.15 -6.81 2.58
CA VAL A 38 1.99 -7.65 2.87
C VAL A 38 1.71 -8.61 1.71
N ALA A 39 1.08 -9.74 2.01
CA ALA A 39 0.63 -10.71 1.02
C ALA A 39 -0.43 -10.12 0.08
N ASP A 40 -0.56 -10.71 -1.11
CA ASP A 40 -1.67 -10.50 -2.06
C ASP A 40 -2.98 -11.15 -1.53
N ASP A 41 -3.39 -10.78 -0.32
CA ASP A 41 -4.57 -11.27 0.38
C ASP A 41 -5.42 -10.11 0.91
N ARG A 42 -6.73 -10.15 0.66
CA ARG A 42 -7.65 -9.05 0.99
C ARG A 42 -7.69 -8.74 2.49
N GLN A 43 -7.69 -9.77 3.34
CA GLN A 43 -7.75 -9.58 4.79
C GLN A 43 -6.42 -9.08 5.34
N ALA A 44 -5.30 -9.60 4.83
CA ALA A 44 -3.97 -9.14 5.22
C ALA A 44 -3.78 -7.64 4.89
N ILE A 45 -4.18 -7.22 3.68
CA ILE A 45 -4.08 -5.81 3.26
C ILE A 45 -4.93 -4.91 4.15
N SER A 46 -6.23 -5.21 4.30
CA SER A 46 -7.15 -4.39 5.12
C SER A 46 -6.72 -4.31 6.59
N SER A 47 -6.27 -5.43 7.16
CA SER A 47 -5.76 -5.47 8.55
C SER A 47 -4.51 -4.61 8.74
N GLN A 48 -3.58 -4.63 7.77
CA GLN A 48 -2.39 -3.80 7.81
C GLN A 48 -2.74 -2.31 7.72
N LEU A 49 -3.68 -1.93 6.85
CA LEU A 49 -4.14 -0.54 6.74
C LEU A 49 -4.73 -0.02 8.05
N ASN A 50 -5.62 -0.81 8.69
CA ASN A 50 -6.18 -0.46 10.01
C ASN A 50 -5.09 -0.33 11.08
N THR A 51 -4.17 -1.30 11.14
CA THR A 51 -3.06 -1.28 12.09
C THR A 51 -2.21 -0.02 11.94
N ILE A 52 -1.91 0.41 10.71
CA ILE A 52 -1.15 1.63 10.45
C ILE A 52 -1.92 2.86 10.91
N CYS A 53 -3.23 2.93 10.66
CA CYS A 53 -4.09 4.03 11.11
C CYS A 53 -4.11 4.14 12.65
N GLU A 54 -4.14 3.01 13.36
CA GLU A 54 -4.19 2.98 14.83
C GLU A 54 -2.84 3.26 15.49
N THR A 55 -1.74 2.80 14.90
CA THR A 55 -0.41 2.82 15.54
C THR A 55 0.45 3.99 15.09
N THR A 56 0.63 4.13 13.78
CA THR A 56 1.51 5.15 13.19
C THR A 56 0.75 6.43 12.88
N ALA A 57 -0.54 6.30 12.58
CA ALA A 57 -1.46 7.39 12.24
C ALA A 57 -0.88 8.41 11.24
N PRO A 58 -0.41 7.95 10.05
CA PRO A 58 0.17 8.85 9.05
C PRO A 58 -0.89 9.74 8.41
N HIS A 59 -0.47 10.88 7.85
CA HIS A 59 -1.34 11.74 7.05
C HIS A 59 -1.78 11.08 5.71
N ILE A 60 -0.93 10.23 5.14
CA ILE A 60 -1.14 9.56 3.86
C ILE A 60 -0.58 8.14 3.93
N ILE A 61 -1.36 7.15 3.47
CA ILE A 61 -0.87 5.79 3.19
C ILE A 61 -0.79 5.63 1.67
N LEU A 62 0.39 5.20 1.19
CA LEU A 62 0.58 4.81 -0.21
C LEU A 62 0.65 3.28 -0.28
N THR A 63 -0.24 2.68 -1.06
CA THR A 63 -0.21 1.24 -1.40
C THR A 63 0.47 1.04 -2.75
N LEU A 64 1.33 0.02 -2.85
CA LEU A 64 2.03 -0.33 -4.09
C LEU A 64 1.70 -1.78 -4.47
N GLY A 65 1.19 -2.00 -5.69
CA GLY A 65 0.80 -3.33 -6.17
C GLY A 65 -0.64 -3.72 -5.83
N GLY A 66 -1.09 -4.85 -6.37
CA GLY A 66 -2.40 -5.42 -6.10
C GLY A 66 -3.60 -4.69 -6.72
N THR A 67 -3.40 -3.77 -7.68
CA THR A 67 -4.47 -3.00 -8.35
C THR A 67 -4.80 -3.47 -9.77
N GLY A 68 -4.21 -4.59 -10.20
CA GLY A 68 -4.45 -5.18 -11.52
C GLY A 68 -5.75 -5.98 -11.61
N VAL A 69 -5.83 -6.88 -12.60
CA VAL A 69 -7.00 -7.74 -12.86
C VAL A 69 -6.75 -9.22 -12.54
N ARG A 70 -5.67 -9.54 -11.81
CA ARG A 70 -5.39 -10.93 -11.40
C ARG A 70 -6.35 -11.33 -10.27
N PRO A 71 -6.66 -12.63 -10.11
CA PRO A 71 -7.52 -13.10 -9.01
C PRO A 71 -7.06 -12.75 -7.59
N THR A 72 -5.81 -12.31 -7.44
CA THR A 72 -5.19 -11.93 -6.16
C THR A 72 -4.94 -10.43 -6.04
N ASP A 73 -5.29 -9.63 -7.06
CA ASP A 73 -5.14 -8.17 -7.02
C ASP A 73 -6.31 -7.59 -6.21
N TRP A 74 -6.15 -7.54 -4.89
CA TRP A 74 -7.19 -7.16 -3.92
C TRP A 74 -7.05 -5.75 -3.34
N ALA A 75 -6.07 -4.96 -3.77
CA ALA A 75 -5.77 -3.67 -3.13
C ALA A 75 -6.97 -2.69 -3.15
N PRO A 76 -7.71 -2.51 -4.26
CA PRO A 76 -8.88 -1.62 -4.29
C PRO A 76 -9.97 -2.09 -3.32
N GLU A 77 -10.32 -3.37 -3.34
CA GLU A 77 -11.38 -3.95 -2.51
C GLU A 77 -11.01 -3.95 -1.03
N ALA A 78 -9.76 -4.28 -0.69
CA ALA A 78 -9.27 -4.23 0.69
C ALA A 78 -9.19 -2.79 1.23
N THR A 79 -8.88 -1.82 0.37
CA THR A 79 -8.93 -0.40 0.74
C THR A 79 -10.36 0.04 0.99
N ARG A 80 -11.31 -0.36 0.13
CA ARG A 80 -12.75 -0.06 0.31
C ARG A 80 -13.33 -0.65 1.59
N ASP A 81 -12.79 -1.76 2.08
CA ASP A 81 -13.24 -2.38 3.34
C ASP A 81 -12.93 -1.52 4.58
N VAL A 82 -11.97 -0.58 4.50
CA VAL A 82 -11.45 0.15 5.67
C VAL A 82 -11.60 1.67 5.59
N ILE A 83 -11.81 2.24 4.40
CA ILE A 83 -12.01 3.68 4.27
C ILE A 83 -13.40 4.10 4.74
N GLU A 84 -13.48 5.27 5.39
CA GLU A 84 -14.76 5.88 5.74
C GLU A 84 -15.46 6.53 4.54
N LYS A 85 -14.67 7.04 3.59
CA LYS A 85 -15.17 7.75 2.41
C LYS A 85 -14.22 7.58 1.22
N GLU A 86 -14.78 7.15 0.09
CA GLU A 86 -14.06 7.08 -1.19
C GLU A 86 -14.03 8.47 -1.86
N ILE A 87 -12.86 8.84 -2.40
CA ILE A 87 -12.67 10.05 -3.21
C ILE A 87 -12.34 9.60 -4.64
N PRO A 88 -13.37 9.34 -5.49
CA PRO A 88 -13.17 8.70 -6.80
C PRO A 88 -12.29 9.53 -7.74
N GLY A 89 -12.36 10.87 -7.65
CA GLY A 89 -11.56 11.77 -8.48
C GLY A 89 -10.05 11.66 -8.30
N ILE A 90 -9.56 11.10 -7.18
CA ILE A 90 -8.14 10.76 -7.05
C ILE A 90 -7.79 9.60 -7.99
N GLY A 91 -8.61 8.55 -8.01
CA GLY A 91 -8.38 7.37 -8.86
C GLY A 91 -8.48 7.67 -10.35
N GLU A 92 -9.39 8.56 -10.75
CA GLU A 92 -9.63 8.96 -12.15
C GLU A 92 -8.52 9.85 -12.74
N ALA A 93 -7.77 10.57 -11.89
CA ALA A 93 -6.74 11.52 -12.31
C ALA A 93 -5.32 10.91 -12.38
N MET A 94 -5.14 9.66 -11.96
CA MET A 94 -3.85 8.95 -11.94
C MET A 94 -3.41 8.43 -13.31
#